data_AF-A0A1Q5UHG5-F1
#
_entry.id   AF-A0A1Q5UHG5-F1
#
_cell.length_a   1.000
_cell.length_b   1.000
_cell.length_c   1.000
_cell.angle_alpha   90.00
_cell.angle_beta   90.00
_cell.angle_gamma   90.00
#
_symmetry.space_group_name_H-M   'P 1'
#
loop_
_entity.id
_entity.type
_entity.pdbx_description
1 polymer ?
#
loop_
_entity_poly.entity_id
_entity_poly.type
_entity_poly.pdbx_seq_one_letter_code
_entity_poly.pdbx_strand_id
1 'polypeptide(L)'
;MPPYTAAQKQAIQQFNALTDTRDSVAAKFLKGAQWNLERAVDAYYASPQPNSAGQSMMQTISLIFDGYREHPKDSPDTIGIEGAMKFFNDINVQLDEVACIGVMELCKCPAMGEFNRNEFIAGWRELS
;
A
#
# COMPACT_ATOMS: atom_id res chain seq x y z
N MET A 1 -23.36 23.75 2.46
CA MET A 1 -22.71 23.06 3.60
C MET A 1 -21.94 24.13 4.37
N PRO A 2 -22.13 24.31 5.69
CA PRO A 2 -21.47 25.40 6.41
C PRO A 2 -19.95 25.21 6.35
N PRO A 3 -19.17 26.30 6.14
CA PRO A 3 -17.73 26.21 6.08
C PRO A 3 -17.18 25.78 7.44
N TYR A 4 -16.26 24.82 7.45
CA TYR A 4 -15.54 24.42 8.66
C TYR A 4 -14.86 25.61 9.31
N THR A 5 -14.92 25.71 10.64
CA THR A 5 -14.26 26.79 11.39
C THR A 5 -12.73 26.65 11.31
N ALA A 6 -11.99 27.72 11.62
CA ALA A 6 -10.51 27.69 11.55
C ALA A 6 -9.89 26.58 12.42
N ALA A 7 -10.43 26.36 13.62
CA ALA A 7 -10.01 25.29 14.52
C ALA A 7 -10.28 23.89 13.94
N GLN A 8 -11.41 23.72 13.24
CA GLN A 8 -11.78 22.48 12.57
C GLN A 8 -10.84 22.16 11.39
N LYS A 9 -10.43 23.19 10.64
CA LYS A 9 -9.43 23.04 9.57
C LYS A 9 -8.05 22.65 10.12
N GLN A 10 -7.62 23.25 11.24
CA GLN A 10 -6.36 22.87 11.89
C GLN A 10 -6.39 21.43 12.39
N ALA A 11 -7.49 20.99 13.01
CA ALA A 11 -7.64 19.60 13.44
C ALA A 11 -7.59 18.61 12.28
N ILE A 12 -8.20 18.95 11.12
CA ILE A 12 -8.12 18.13 9.90
C ILE A 12 -6.68 18.04 9.38
N GLN A 13 -5.94 19.16 9.35
CA GLN A 13 -4.55 19.17 8.91
C GLN A 13 -3.64 18.34 9.83
N GLN A 14 -3.79 18.46 11.15
CA GLN A 14 -3.03 17.67 12.11
C GLN A 14 -3.37 16.17 12.00
N PHE A 15 -4.64 15.85 11.83
CA PHE A 15 -5.08 14.47 11.61
C PHE A 15 -4.48 13.89 10.32
N ASN A 16 -4.53 14.63 9.21
CA ASN A 16 -3.89 14.22 7.95
C ASN A 16 -2.38 14.04 8.11
N ALA A 17 -1.70 14.92 8.85
CA ALA A 17 -0.26 14.81 9.10
C ALA A 17 0.13 13.56 9.92
N LEU A 18 -0.75 13.09 10.80
CA LEU A 18 -0.52 11.91 11.65
C LEU A 18 -0.91 10.59 10.96
N THR A 19 -1.96 10.61 10.14
CA THR A 19 -2.60 9.40 9.60
C THR A 19 -2.43 9.23 8.08
N ASP A 20 -1.87 10.23 7.40
CA ASP A 20 -1.73 10.32 5.93
C ASP A 20 -3.05 10.03 5.19
N THR A 21 -4.15 10.60 5.70
CA THR A 21 -5.49 10.43 5.12
C THR A 21 -5.94 11.66 4.33
N ARG A 22 -7.02 11.51 3.57
CA ARG A 22 -7.67 12.62 2.86
C ARG A 22 -8.53 13.43 3.81
N ASP A 23 -8.64 14.73 3.57
CA ASP A 23 -9.47 15.66 4.36
C ASP A 23 -10.93 15.19 4.55
N SER A 24 -11.48 14.50 3.57
CA SER A 24 -12.84 13.95 3.62
C SER A 24 -12.99 12.78 4.61
N VAL A 25 -11.93 12.00 4.82
CA VAL A 25 -11.88 10.90 5.79
C VAL A 25 -11.61 11.49 7.18
N ALA A 26 -10.60 12.36 7.31
CA ALA A 26 -10.31 13.08 8.54
C ALA A 26 -11.53 13.83 9.11
N ALA A 27 -12.29 14.54 8.27
CA ALA A 27 -13.50 15.24 8.70
C ALA A 27 -14.61 14.30 9.20
N LYS A 28 -14.68 13.06 8.71
CA LYS A 28 -15.64 12.06 9.21
C LYS A 28 -15.25 11.56 10.60
N PHE A 29 -13.98 11.21 10.79
CA PHE A 29 -13.45 10.77 12.09
C PHE A 29 -13.50 11.87 13.14
N LEU A 30 -13.10 13.10 12.77
CA LEU A 30 -13.17 14.26 13.65
C LEU A 30 -14.62 14.61 14.03
N LYS A 31 -15.58 14.52 13.10
CA LYS A 31 -17.01 14.71 13.46
C LYS A 31 -17.51 13.65 14.44
N GLY A 32 -17.12 12.38 14.26
CA GLY A 32 -17.48 11.30 15.18
C GLY A 32 -16.82 11.42 16.56
N ALA A 33 -15.62 11.99 16.61
CA ALA A 33 -14.84 12.20 17.83
C ALA A 33 -15.08 13.57 18.51
N GLN A 34 -16.14 14.31 18.14
CA GLN A 34 -16.44 15.65 18.65
C GLN A 34 -15.31 16.69 18.44
N TRP A 35 -14.58 16.58 17.33
CA TRP A 35 -13.40 17.40 16.99
C TRP A 35 -12.21 17.24 17.93
N ASN A 36 -12.18 16.18 18.73
CA ASN A 36 -11.01 15.82 19.52
C ASN A 36 -10.04 15.00 18.64
N LEU A 37 -8.85 15.56 18.42
CA LEU A 37 -7.81 14.95 17.60
C LEU A 37 -7.35 13.60 18.16
N GLU A 38 -7.02 13.55 19.45
CA GLU A 38 -6.49 12.34 20.11
C GLU A 38 -7.49 11.19 20.01
N ARG A 39 -8.76 11.48 20.29
CA ARG A 39 -9.84 10.49 20.18
C ARG A 39 -10.13 10.08 18.74
N ALA A 40 -10.01 11.01 17.78
CA ALA A 40 -10.18 10.68 16.37
C ALA A 40 -9.05 9.77 15.88
N VAL A 41 -7.81 10.04 16.28
CA VAL A 41 -6.63 9.26 15.92
C VAL A 41 -6.69 7.87 16.56
N ASP A 42 -7.05 7.80 17.85
CA ASP A 42 -7.30 6.52 18.53
C ASP A 42 -8.41 5.72 17.84
N ALA A 43 -9.54 6.36 17.50
CA ALA A 43 -10.62 5.70 16.76
C ALA A 43 -10.24 5.32 15.32
N TYR A 44 -9.31 6.03 14.69
CA TYR A 44 -8.78 5.71 13.36
C TYR A 44 -7.90 4.45 13.40
N TYR A 45 -7.02 4.34 14.41
CA TYR A 45 -6.18 3.17 14.61
C TYR A 45 -6.92 1.97 15.23
N ALA A 46 -7.96 2.23 16.05
CA ALA A 46 -8.77 1.20 16.69
C ALA A 46 -9.87 0.65 15.76
N SER A 47 -10.30 1.44 14.76
CA SER A 47 -11.16 0.94 13.71
C SER A 47 -10.32 0.07 12.78
N PRO A 48 -10.69 -1.19 12.50
CA PRO A 48 -10.16 -1.92 11.36
C PRO A 48 -10.75 -1.27 10.10
N GLN A 49 -10.33 -0.04 9.81
CA GLN A 49 -10.60 0.54 8.52
C GLN A 49 -9.96 -0.37 7.49
N PRO A 50 -10.65 -0.68 6.38
CA PRO A 50 -9.99 -1.12 5.17
C PRO A 50 -9.15 0.06 4.68
N ASN A 51 -7.97 0.13 5.30
CA ASN A 51 -6.75 0.76 4.91
C ASN A 51 -6.93 1.78 3.75
N SER A 52 -7.21 3.04 4.08
CA SER A 52 -6.97 4.13 3.13
C SER A 52 -5.48 4.21 2.77
N ALA A 53 -4.60 3.76 3.67
CA ALA A 53 -3.20 3.47 3.37
C ALA A 53 -3.01 2.20 2.53
N GLY A 54 -3.97 1.26 2.50
CA GLY A 54 -3.91 0.07 1.64
C GLY A 54 -4.25 0.38 0.20
N GLN A 55 -5.12 1.36 -0.07
CA GLN A 55 -5.31 1.88 -1.43
C GLN A 55 -4.06 2.62 -1.93
N SER A 56 -3.40 3.41 -1.06
CA SER A 56 -2.11 4.04 -1.34
C SER A 56 -1.01 3.00 -1.56
N MET A 57 -0.92 2.01 -0.68
CA MET A 57 0.03 0.90 -0.77
C MET A 57 -0.20 0.05 -2.01
N MET A 58 -1.45 -0.26 -2.39
CA MET A 58 -1.75 -0.93 -3.65
C MET A 58 -1.29 -0.10 -4.85
N GLN A 59 -1.44 1.23 -4.82
CA GLN A 59 -0.93 2.11 -5.86
C GLN A 59 0.60 2.13 -5.90
N THR A 60 1.27 2.19 -4.75
CA THR A 60 2.73 2.15 -4.65
C THR A 60 3.28 0.80 -5.10
N ILE A 61 2.70 -0.32 -4.66
CA ILE A 61 3.10 -1.67 -5.07
C ILE A 61 2.83 -1.88 -6.56
N SER A 62 1.72 -1.33 -7.09
CA SER A 62 1.46 -1.36 -8.54
C SER A 62 2.51 -0.56 -9.32
N LEU A 63 2.96 0.59 -8.80
CA LEU A 63 4.05 1.38 -9.39
C LEU A 63 5.40 0.65 -9.33
N ILE A 64 5.69 -0.03 -8.22
CA ILE A 64 6.87 -0.88 -8.06
C ILE A 64 6.84 -2.01 -9.09
N PHE A 65 5.71 -2.73 -9.18
CA PHE A 65 5.50 -3.77 -10.19
C PHE A 65 5.72 -3.22 -11.61
N ASP A 66 5.17 -2.03 -11.88
CA ASP A 66 5.30 -1.37 -13.17
C ASP A 66 6.75 -1.04 -13.55
N GLY A 67 7.62 -0.78 -12.56
CA GLY A 67 9.04 -0.52 -12.74
C GLY A 67 9.87 -1.75 -13.11
N TYR A 68 9.41 -2.95 -12.77
CA TYR A 68 10.10 -4.21 -13.07
C TYR A 68 9.56 -4.93 -14.33
N ARG A 69 8.51 -4.42 -14.97
CA ARG A 69 7.99 -5.02 -16.20
C ARG A 69 8.96 -4.89 -17.37
N GLU A 70 9.32 -6.01 -17.98
CA GLU A 70 10.16 -6.04 -19.18
C GLU A 70 9.38 -5.78 -20.47
N HIS A 71 8.16 -6.33 -20.59
CA HIS A 71 7.36 -6.29 -21.80
C HIS A 71 5.96 -5.70 -21.57
N PRO A 72 5.84 -4.38 -21.31
CA PRO A 72 4.54 -3.75 -21.07
C PRO A 72 3.56 -3.83 -22.26
N LYS A 73 4.01 -4.22 -23.45
CA LYS A 73 3.18 -4.40 -24.66
C LYS A 73 2.71 -5.83 -24.91
N ASP A 74 3.47 -6.84 -24.47
CA ASP A 74 3.18 -8.26 -24.73
C ASP A 74 2.58 -8.95 -23.49
N SER A 75 3.00 -8.54 -22.29
CA SER A 75 2.52 -9.09 -21.02
C SER A 75 2.39 -7.97 -19.98
N PRO A 76 1.29 -7.19 -20.02
CA PRO A 76 1.13 -5.99 -19.19
C PRO A 76 1.02 -6.28 -17.69
N ASP A 77 0.73 -7.52 -17.32
CA ASP A 77 0.44 -7.98 -15.96
C ASP A 77 1.41 -9.05 -15.44
N THR A 78 2.53 -9.25 -16.15
CA THR A 78 3.55 -10.25 -15.77
C THR A 78 4.93 -9.62 -15.80
N ILE A 79 5.71 -9.85 -14.73
CA ILE A 79 7.14 -9.62 -14.70
C ILE A 79 7.81 -10.93 -15.09
N GLY A 80 8.72 -10.89 -16.06
CA GLY A 80 9.50 -12.04 -16.49
C GLY A 80 10.80 -12.17 -15.69
N ILE A 81 11.71 -12.97 -16.24
CA ILE A 81 12.90 -13.44 -15.52
C ILE A 81 13.90 -12.29 -15.28
N GLU A 82 14.11 -11.35 -16.22
CA GLU A 82 15.05 -10.24 -15.99
C GLU A 82 14.50 -9.23 -14.99
N GLY A 83 13.18 -9.00 -15.00
CA GLY A 83 12.51 -8.11 -14.07
C GLY A 83 12.47 -8.70 -12.66
N ALA A 84 12.23 -10.01 -12.55
CA ALA A 84 12.34 -10.76 -11.31
C ALA A 84 13.78 -10.68 -10.75
N MET A 85 14.80 -10.89 -11.58
CA MET A 85 16.20 -10.75 -11.16
C MET A 85 16.51 -9.35 -10.65
N LYS A 86 16.03 -8.29 -11.31
CA LYS A 86 16.18 -6.91 -10.82
C LYS A 86 15.49 -6.69 -9.49
N PHE A 87 14.26 -7.18 -9.35
CA PHE A 87 13.50 -7.07 -8.11
C PHE A 87 14.24 -7.75 -6.95
N PHE A 88 14.70 -9.00 -7.15
CA PHE A 88 15.48 -9.74 -6.17
C PHE A 88 16.79 -9.02 -5.81
N ASN A 89 17.48 -8.44 -6.80
CA ASN A 89 18.70 -7.65 -6.56
C ASN A 89 18.43 -6.37 -5.75
N ASP A 90 17.32 -5.67 -6.00
CA ASP A 90 16.95 -4.46 -5.26
C ASP A 90 16.57 -4.75 -3.80
N ILE A 91 15.98 -5.92 -3.52
CA ILE A 91 15.75 -6.40 -2.15
C ILE A 91 16.98 -7.11 -1.55
N ASN A 92 18.10 -7.13 -2.28
CA ASN A 92 19.38 -7.74 -1.90
C ASN A 92 19.26 -9.23 -1.55
N VAL A 93 18.37 -9.94 -2.25
CA VAL A 93 18.15 -11.38 -2.13
C VAL A 93 18.72 -12.05 -3.38
N GLN A 94 19.52 -13.10 -3.19
CA GLN A 94 20.00 -13.91 -4.31
C GLN A 94 18.97 -15.00 -4.65
N LEU A 95 18.88 -15.37 -5.93
CA LEU A 95 17.99 -16.45 -6.40
C LEU A 95 18.32 -17.82 -5.76
N ASP A 96 19.53 -17.98 -5.22
CA ASP A 96 20.00 -19.22 -4.58
C ASP A 96 19.66 -19.27 -3.07
N GLU A 97 19.12 -18.19 -2.50
CA GLU A 97 18.75 -18.16 -1.08
C GLU A 97 17.32 -18.65 -0.81
N VAL A 98 17.13 -19.26 0.36
CA VAL A 98 15.81 -19.68 0.85
C VAL A 98 14.82 -18.51 0.95
N ALA A 99 15.32 -17.28 1.14
CA ALA A 99 14.52 -16.07 1.12
C ALA A 99 13.79 -15.87 -0.21
N CYS A 100 14.38 -16.29 -1.34
CA CYS A 100 13.73 -16.25 -2.65
C CYS A 100 12.44 -17.09 -2.66
N ILE A 101 12.50 -18.29 -2.07
CA ILE A 101 11.35 -19.21 -1.96
C ILE A 101 10.24 -18.58 -1.12
N GLY A 102 10.59 -17.92 0.00
CA GLY A 102 9.60 -17.23 0.82
C GLY A 102 8.85 -16.14 0.07
N VAL A 103 9.55 -15.37 -0.77
CA VAL A 103 8.93 -14.33 -1.61
C VAL A 103 8.08 -14.93 -2.72
N MET A 104 8.54 -16.01 -3.36
CA MET A 104 7.78 -16.73 -4.40
C MET A 104 6.50 -17.36 -3.84
N GLU A 105 6.55 -17.89 -2.62
CA GLU A 105 5.38 -18.46 -1.94
C GLU A 105 4.41 -17.36 -1.50
N LEU A 106 4.91 -16.24 -0.97
CA LEU A 106 4.10 -15.07 -0.65
C LEU A 106 3.36 -14.54 -1.88
N CYS A 107 4.04 -14.45 -3.02
CA CYS A 107 3.48 -13.96 -4.28
C CYS A 107 2.85 -15.06 -5.14
N LYS A 108 2.68 -16.28 -4.60
CA LYS A 108 2.12 -17.47 -5.29
C LYS A 108 2.56 -17.60 -6.75
N CYS A 109 3.87 -17.46 -6.99
CA CYS A 109 4.42 -17.49 -8.33
C CYS A 109 4.20 -18.85 -8.99
N PRO A 110 3.68 -18.91 -10.24
CA PRO A 110 3.48 -20.16 -10.95
C PRO A 110 4.81 -20.80 -11.41
N ALA A 111 5.83 -19.98 -11.65
CA ALA A 111 7.15 -20.40 -12.08
C ALA A 111 8.23 -19.49 -11.46
N MET A 112 9.43 -20.05 -11.25
CA MET A 112 10.58 -19.30 -10.72
C MET A 112 11.01 -18.24 -11.74
N GLY A 113 10.99 -16.98 -11.33
CA GLY A 113 11.31 -15.86 -12.22
C GLY A 113 10.11 -15.29 -12.98
N GLU A 114 8.88 -15.69 -12.65
CA GLU A 114 7.68 -15.04 -13.18
C GLU A 114 6.80 -14.53 -12.02
N PHE A 115 6.41 -13.24 -12.06
CA PHE A 115 5.46 -12.66 -11.11
C PHE A 115 4.23 -12.14 -11.83
N ASN A 116 3.05 -12.52 -11.34
CA ASN A 116 1.79 -11.94 -11.79
C ASN A 116 1.42 -10.75 -10.90
N ARG A 117 0.92 -9.68 -11.52
CA ARG A 117 0.50 -8.46 -10.81
C ARG A 117 -0.47 -8.75 -9.67
N ASN A 118 -1.50 -9.55 -9.95
CA ASN A 118 -2.54 -9.86 -8.98
C ASN A 118 -1.97 -10.58 -7.76
N GLU A 119 -1.16 -11.62 -7.97
CA GLU A 119 -0.59 -12.42 -6.88
C GLU A 119 0.48 -11.64 -6.10
N PHE A 120 1.31 -10.84 -6.79
CA PHE A 120 2.27 -9.95 -6.15
C PHE A 120 1.58 -8.96 -5.22
N ILE A 121 0.57 -8.23 -5.71
CA ILE A 121 -0.18 -7.26 -4.89
C ILE A 121 -0.94 -7.97 -3.77
N ALA A 122 -1.51 -9.15 -4.02
CA ALA A 122 -2.21 -9.92 -3.00
C ALA A 122 -1.28 -10.38 -1.88
N GLY A 123 -0.10 -10.90 -2.21
CA GLY A 123 0.90 -11.35 -1.22
C GLY A 123 1.35 -10.23 -0.30
N TRP A 124 1.70 -9.08 -0.87
CA TRP A 124 2.09 -7.91 -0.07
C TRP A 124 0.94 -7.32 0.74
N ARG A 125 -0.30 -7.46 0.28
CA ARG A 125 -1.49 -7.06 1.03
C ARG A 125 -1.78 -8.00 2.21
N GLU A 126 -1.55 -9.30 2.06
CA GLU A 126 -1.70 -10.25 3.18
C GLU A 126 -0.64 -10.04 4.26
N LEU A 127 0.54 -9.52 3.87
CA LEU A 127 1.61 -9.19 4.81
C LEU A 127 1.39 -7.85 5.56
N SER A 128 0.49 -6.97 5.07
CA SER A 128 0.26 -5.61 5.61
C SER A 128 -0.78 -5.53 6.71
#